data_AF-A0A4R0ZRQ8-F1
#
_entry.id   AF-A0A4R0ZRQ8-F1
#
_cell.length_a   1.000
_cell.length_b   1.000
_cell.length_c   1.000
_cell.angle_alpha   90.00
_cell.angle_beta   90.00
_cell.angle_gamma   90.00
#
_symmetry.space_group_name_H-M   'P 1'
#
loop_
_entity.id
_entity.type
_entity.pdbx_description
1 polymer ?
#
loop_
_entity_poly.entity_id
_entity_poly.type
_entity_poly.pdbx_seq_one_letter_code
_entity_poly.pdbx_strand_id
1 'polypeptide(L)' 'AQLVPMTKIQSVSASQGPLMRRYGLYSISIETMGSSHTIPALPDEVAMQLRDTIARFAKIKEVEQ' A
#
# COMPACT_ATOMS: atom_id res chain seq x y z
N ALA A 1 15.43 -5.75 3.62
CA ALA A 1 14.07 -5.51 3.08
C ALA A 1 13.24 -6.76 3.31
N GLN A 2 12.00 -6.61 3.79
CA GLN A 2 11.10 -7.74 4.00
C GLN A 2 10.28 -8.00 2.73
N LEU A 3 10.19 -9.26 2.32
CA LEU A 3 9.30 -9.67 1.23
C LEU A 3 7.91 -9.95 1.77
N VAL A 4 6.90 -9.29 1.21
CA VAL A 4 5.49 -9.47 1.55
C VAL A 4 4.77 -10.18 0.40
N PRO A 5 4.28 -11.42 0.59
CA PRO A 5 3.50 -12.11 -0.45
C PRO A 5 2.18 -11.40 -0.71
N MET A 6 1.84 -11.17 -1.99
CA MET A 6 0.58 -10.51 -2.37
C MET A 6 -0.66 -11.24 -1.84
N THR A 7 -0.59 -12.58 -1.72
CA THR A 7 -1.68 -13.43 -1.20
C THR A 7 -1.95 -13.24 0.30
N LYS A 8 -1.00 -12.66 1.04
CA LYS A 8 -1.16 -12.42 2.49
C LYS A 8 -1.67 -11.02 2.80
N ILE A 9 -1.81 -10.16 1.79
CA ILE A 9 -2.27 -8.78 1.95
C ILE A 9 -3.78 -8.81 2.18
N GLN A 10 -4.20 -8.20 3.29
CA GLN A 10 -5.62 -8.04 3.62
C GLN A 10 -6.15 -6.69 3.15
N SER A 11 -5.33 -5.65 3.30
CA SER A 11 -5.69 -4.32 2.84
C SER A 11 -4.46 -3.49 2.51
N VAL A 12 -4.67 -2.52 1.63
CA VAL A 12 -3.71 -1.46 1.34
C VAL A 12 -4.44 -0.13 1.40
N SER A 13 -3.87 0.84 2.10
CA SER A 13 -4.47 2.17 2.28
C SER A 13 -3.44 3.26 2.09
N ALA A 14 -3.92 4.45 1.71
CA ALA A 14 -3.12 5.66 1.59
C ALA A 14 -3.60 6.67 2.62
N SER A 15 -2.68 7.21 3.41
CA SER A 15 -2.95 8.23 4.42
C SER A 15 -2.12 9.48 4.17
N GLN A 16 -2.68 10.64 4.51
CA GLN A 16 -2.02 11.92 4.35
C GLN A 16 -2.36 12.85 5.52
N GLY A 17 -1.39 13.06 6.39
CA GLY A 17 -1.50 14.03 7.49
C GLY A 17 -1.29 15.48 7.04
N PRO A 18 -1.53 16.48 7.93
CA PRO A 18 -1.39 17.89 7.60
C PRO A 18 -0.02 18.29 7.05
N LEU A 19 1.05 17.75 7.63
CA LEU A 19 2.42 18.00 7.18
C LEU A 19 2.65 17.46 5.77
N MET A 20 2.27 16.21 5.53
CA MET A 20 2.44 15.57 4.23
C MET A 20 1.59 16.23 3.15
N ARG A 21 0.39 16.73 3.51
CA ARG A 21 -0.48 17.49 2.61
C ARG A 21 0.20 18.76 2.10
N ARG A 22 0.95 19.47 2.95
CA ARG A 22 1.73 20.64 2.54
C ARG A 22 2.79 20.30 1.49
N TYR A 23 3.33 19.08 1.50
CA TYR A 23 4.39 18.65 0.60
C TYR A 23 3.93 17.71 -0.52
N GLY A 24 2.62 17.46 -0.67
CA GLY A 24 2.11 16.54 -1.70
C GLY A 24 2.54 15.08 -1.49
N LEU A 25 2.69 14.67 -0.23
CA LEU A 25 3.18 13.34 0.15
C LEU A 25 2.06 12.47 0.74
N TYR A 26 2.26 11.16 0.65
CA TYR A 26 1.38 10.11 1.17
C TYR A 26 2.19 9.00 1.85
N SER A 27 1.53 8.29 2.76
CA SER A 27 2.05 7.11 3.43
C SER A 27 1.17 5.95 3.03
N ILE A 28 1.78 4.91 2.46
CA ILE A 28 1.08 3.68 2.09
C ILE A 28 1.23 2.67 3.22
N SER A 29 0.11 2.22 3.77
CA SER A 29 0.06 1.19 4.81
C SER A 29 -0.52 -0.10 4.23
N ILE A 30 0.19 -1.20 4.45
CA ILE A 30 -0.10 -2.53 3.95
C ILE A 30 -0.32 -3.43 5.16
N GLU A 31 -1.55 -3.89 5.33
CA GLU A 31 -1.91 -4.83 6.38
C GLU A 31 -1.94 -6.26 5.82
N THR A 32 -1.38 -7.19 6.57
CA THR A 32 -1.30 -8.60 6.20
C THR A 32 -1.80 -9.49 7.35
N MET A 33 -1.91 -10.80 7.10
CA MET A 33 -2.31 -11.81 8.11
C MET A 33 -1.42 -11.94 9.35
N GLY A 34 -0.40 -11.10 9.53
CA GLY A 34 0.42 -11.11 10.75
C GLY A 34 1.35 -9.92 10.94
N SER A 35 1.34 -8.94 10.04
CA SER A 35 2.18 -7.74 10.16
C SER A 35 1.61 -6.56 9.39
N SER A 36 2.00 -5.36 9.83
CA SER A 36 1.73 -4.09 9.17
C SER A 36 3.03 -3.50 8.65
N HIS A 37 2.99 -2.98 7.42
CA HIS A 37 4.13 -2.34 6.77
C HIS A 37 3.73 -0.98 6.25
N THR A 38 4.56 0.03 6.50
CA THR A 38 4.32 1.39 6.02
C THR A 38 5.48 1.88 5.17
N ILE A 39 5.15 2.48 4.01
CA ILE A 39 6.10 3.22 3.18
C ILE A 39 5.73 4.70 3.29
N PRO A 40 6.51 5.49 4.06
CA PRO A 40 6.19 6.90 4.29
C PRO A 40 6.68 7.80 3.14
N ALA A 41 6.12 9.00 3.08
CA ALA A 41 6.63 10.13 2.29
C ALA A 41 6.77 9.85 0.78
N LEU A 42 5.81 9.13 0.20
CA LEU A 42 5.73 8.95 -1.25
C LEU A 42 5.04 10.15 -1.91
N PRO A 43 5.51 10.64 -3.08
CA PRO A 43 4.75 11.60 -3.88
C PRO A 43 3.36 11.04 -4.22
N ASP A 44 2.36 11.92 -4.29
CA ASP A 44 0.96 11.57 -4.54
C ASP A 44 0.77 10.55 -5.67
N GLU A 45 1.27 10.87 -6.87
CA GLU A 45 1.13 10.01 -8.05
C GLU A 45 1.71 8.61 -7.82
N VAL A 46 2.92 8.54 -7.23
CA VAL A 46 3.60 7.28 -6.93
C VAL A 46 2.84 6.48 -5.87
N ALA A 47 2.32 7.15 -4.84
CA ALA A 47 1.55 6.52 -3.78
C ALA A 47 0.25 5.90 -4.31
N MET A 48 -0.50 6.63 -5.14
CA MET A 48 -1.73 6.13 -5.74
C MET A 48 -1.47 4.96 -6.68
N GLN A 49 -0.48 5.08 -7.57
CA GLN A 49 -0.09 3.99 -8.47
C GLN A 49 0.35 2.74 -7.70
N LEU A 50 1.15 2.90 -6.64
CA LEU A 50 1.60 1.80 -5.80
C LEU A 50 0.44 1.11 -5.10
N ARG A 51 -0.47 1.88 -4.47
CA ARG A 51 -1.68 1.36 -3.83
C ARG A 51 -2.50 0.52 -4.81
N ASP A 52 -2.73 1.04 -6.01
CA ASP A 52 -3.54 0.37 -7.04
C ASP A 52 -2.90 -0.88 -7.57
N THR A 53 -1.58 -0.85 -7.74
CA THR A 53 -0.81 -2.01 -8.16
C THR A 53 -0.89 -3.12 -7.13
N ILE A 54 -0.69 -2.79 -5.84
CA ILE A 54 -0.80 -3.75 -4.74
C ILE A 54 -2.23 -4.32 -4.66
N ALA A 55 -3.25 -3.45 -4.67
CA ALA A 55 -4.64 -3.86 -4.59
C ALA A 55 -5.04 -4.78 -5.76
N ARG A 56 -4.55 -4.49 -6.97
CA ARG A 56 -4.80 -5.32 -8.15
C ARG A 56 -4.18 -6.70 -7.99
N PHE A 57 -2.89 -6.79 -7.64
CA PHE A 57 -2.21 -8.08 -7.51
C PHE A 57 -2.72 -8.92 -6.34
N ALA A 58 -3.13 -8.29 -5.24
CA ALA A 58 -3.78 -9.00 -4.13
C ALA A 58 -5.10 -9.65 -4.58
N LYS A 59 -5.92 -8.96 -5.40
CA LYS A 59 -7.19 -9.48 -5.93
C LYS A 59 -7.03 -10.55 -7.01
N ILE A 60 -6.10 -10.38 -7.96
CA ILE A 60 -5.93 -11.32 -9.09
C ILE A 60 -5.69 -12.76 -8.59
N LYS A 61 -4.99 -12.92 -7.47
CA LYS A 61 -4.69 -14.24 -6.90
C LYS A 61 -5.89 -14.94 -6.26
N GLU A 62 -6.96 -14.23 -5.87
CA GLU A 62 -8.19 -14.88 -5.39
C GLU A 62 -8.94 -15.60 -6.52
N VAL A 63 -8.72 -15.19 -7.78
CA VAL A 63 -9.45 -15.71 -8.96
C VAL A 63 -8.75 -16.90 -9.62
N GLU A 64 -7.49 -17.17 -9.25
CA GLU A 64 -6.67 -18.24 -9.83
C GLU A 64 -6.71 -19.55 -9.03
N GLN A 65 -7.75 -19.77 -8.21
CA GLN A 65 -8.01 -21.02 -7.50
C GLN A 65 -9.18 -21.80 -8.10
#